data_AF-A0A3C0W0B8-F1
#
_entry.id   AF-A0A3C0W0B8-F1
#
_cell.length_a   1.000
_cell.length_b   1.000
_cell.length_c   1.000
_cell.angle_alpha   90.00
_cell.angle_beta   90.00
_cell.angle_gamma   90.00
#
_symmetry.space_group_name_H-M   'P 1'
#
loop_
_entity.id
_entity.type
_entity.pdbx_description
1 polymer ?
#
loop_
_entity_poly.entity_id
_entity_poly.type
_entity_poly.pdbx_seq_one_letter_code
_entity_poly.pdbx_strand_id
1 'polypeptide(L)'
;QTVMSGEDLCNVGPVAVIQDLAVMATLGIESVERNGHHYMAGLSQFPERTREQVLNAHDGLYKTSETGWPTLAICNGEIDLTSVNTQAFGTGFELDLSVFSEIPLTEG
;
A
#
# COMPACT_ATOMS: atom_id res chain seq x y z
N GLN A 1 11.49 29.06 6.92
CA GLN A 1 11.66 27.61 6.75
C GLN A 1 10.38 27.11 6.09
N THR A 2 10.48 26.47 4.93
CA THR A 2 9.28 25.93 4.25
C THR A 2 9.13 24.49 4.68
N VAL A 3 7.94 24.11 5.15
CA VAL A 3 7.58 22.72 5.46
C VAL A 3 6.97 22.12 4.20
N MET A 4 7.46 20.96 3.76
CA MET A 4 6.90 20.19 2.66
C MET A 4 6.25 18.94 3.25
N SER A 5 5.00 18.68 2.89
CA SER A 5 4.23 17.50 3.30
C SER A 5 3.67 16.82 2.04
N GLY A 6 3.59 15.50 2.06
CA GLY A 6 2.84 14.76 1.06
C GLY A 6 1.33 14.87 1.29
N GLU A 7 0.56 15.00 0.21
CA GLU A 7 -0.90 14.89 0.21
C GLU A 7 -1.30 13.43 0.03
N ASP A 8 -2.30 12.97 0.80
CA ASP A 8 -2.87 11.64 0.65
C ASP A 8 -3.88 11.65 -0.51
N LEU A 9 -3.51 11.05 -1.63
CA LEU A 9 -4.40 10.96 -2.80
C LEU A 9 -5.54 9.94 -2.63
N CYS A 10 -5.75 9.40 -1.42
CA CYS A 10 -6.73 8.35 -1.16
C CYS A 10 -6.47 7.13 -2.04
N ASN A 11 -5.19 6.78 -2.23
CA ASN A 11 -4.83 5.63 -3.04
C ASN A 11 -5.21 4.33 -2.32
N VAL A 12 -5.73 3.36 -3.08
CA VAL A 12 -5.96 2.01 -2.59
C VAL A 12 -4.75 1.17 -2.95
N GLY A 13 -4.29 0.33 -2.01
CA GLY A 13 -3.24 -0.64 -2.28
C GLY A 13 -3.69 -1.73 -3.28
N PRO A 14 -2.83 -2.71 -3.57
CA PRO A 14 -1.52 -2.89 -2.95
C PRO A 14 -0.39 -2.13 -3.63
N VAL A 15 -0.57 -1.56 -4.84
CA VAL A 15 0.55 -0.94 -5.58
C VAL A 15 0.67 0.56 -5.30
N ALA A 16 -0.41 1.32 -5.53
CA ALA A 16 -0.35 2.78 -5.56
C ALA A 16 0.16 3.39 -4.25
N VAL A 17 -0.40 2.97 -3.11
CA VAL A 17 0.02 3.43 -1.77
C VAL A 17 1.50 3.14 -1.50
N ILE A 18 1.97 1.94 -1.86
CA ILE A 18 3.35 1.52 -1.59
C ILE A 18 4.33 2.35 -2.43
N GLN A 19 4.00 2.59 -3.70
CA GLN A 19 4.83 3.39 -4.59
C GLN A 19 4.85 4.86 -4.17
N ASP A 20 3.72 5.43 -3.75
CA ASP A 20 3.66 6.78 -3.23
C ASP A 20 4.57 6.94 -2.00
N LEU A 21 4.47 6.01 -1.04
CA LEU A 21 5.34 6.00 0.14
C LEU A 21 6.82 5.86 -0.24
N ALA A 22 7.14 5.05 -1.25
CA ALA A 22 8.50 4.93 -1.77
C ALA A 22 9.01 6.26 -2.37
N VAL A 23 8.17 6.99 -3.11
CA VAL A 23 8.51 8.33 -3.63
C VAL A 23 8.73 9.30 -2.49
N MET A 24 7.81 9.36 -1.52
CA MET A 24 7.92 10.28 -0.37
C MET A 24 9.21 10.02 0.42
N ALA A 25 9.52 8.75 0.71
CA ALA A 25 10.77 8.37 1.36
C ALA A 25 12.01 8.77 0.54
N THR A 26 11.98 8.55 -0.78
CA THR A 26 13.08 8.93 -1.69
C THR A 26 13.31 10.44 -1.73
N LEU A 27 12.24 11.24 -1.64
CA LEU A 27 12.32 12.70 -1.63
C LEU A 27 12.65 13.28 -0.24
N GLY A 28 12.76 12.44 0.80
CA GLY A 28 12.99 12.88 2.18
C GLY A 28 11.78 13.60 2.80
N ILE A 29 10.57 13.29 2.33
CA ILE A 29 9.33 13.84 2.87
C ILE A 29 8.86 12.93 4.02
N GLU A 30 9.04 13.40 5.25
CA GLU A 30 8.73 12.61 6.46
C GLU A 30 7.26 12.72 6.92
N SER A 31 6.57 13.77 6.48
CA SER A 31 5.17 14.01 6.83
C SER A 31 4.29 13.84 5.61
N VAL A 32 3.32 12.93 5.71
CA VAL A 32 2.29 12.68 4.70
C VAL A 32 0.94 12.70 5.42
N GLU A 33 -0.08 13.28 4.79
CA GLU A 33 -1.47 13.10 5.25
C GLU A 33 -1.85 11.60 5.22
N ARG A 34 -2.77 11.14 6.07
CA ARG A 34 -3.08 9.70 6.22
C ARG A 34 -4.58 9.41 6.31
N ASN A 35 -5.39 10.42 6.04
CA ASN A 35 -6.80 10.43 6.39
C ASN A 35 -7.60 9.47 5.51
N GLY A 36 -7.21 9.35 4.24
CA GLY A 36 -7.89 8.51 3.25
C GLY A 36 -7.90 7.05 3.65
N HIS A 37 -6.83 6.57 4.31
CA HIS A 37 -6.72 5.20 4.79
C HIS A 37 -7.73 4.84 5.88
N HIS A 38 -8.26 5.80 6.63
CA HIS A 38 -9.29 5.55 7.64
C HIS A 38 -10.66 5.27 7.01
N TYR A 39 -10.88 5.71 5.77
CA TYR A 39 -12.15 5.56 5.06
C TYR A 39 -12.18 4.36 4.12
N MET A 40 -11.08 3.61 4.03
CA MET A 40 -10.95 2.46 3.15
C MET A 40 -10.88 1.17 3.95
N ALA A 41 -11.59 0.15 3.49
CA ALA A 41 -11.52 -1.19 4.05
C ALA A 41 -10.25 -1.93 3.59
N GLY A 42 -9.08 -1.29 3.73
CA GLY A 42 -7.77 -1.82 3.38
C GLY A 42 -7.76 -2.55 2.03
N LEU A 43 -7.33 -3.81 2.03
CA LEU A 43 -7.30 -4.68 0.86
C LEU A 43 -8.50 -5.64 0.76
N SER A 44 -9.63 -5.32 1.40
CA SER A 44 -10.82 -6.19 1.42
C SER A 44 -11.42 -6.47 0.04
N GLN A 45 -11.17 -5.63 -0.96
CA GLN A 45 -11.63 -5.83 -2.33
C GLN A 45 -10.81 -6.86 -3.13
N PHE A 46 -9.61 -7.24 -2.66
CA PHE A 46 -8.73 -8.14 -3.39
C PHE A 46 -8.94 -9.60 -2.98
N PRO A 47 -8.64 -10.58 -3.85
CA PRO A 47 -8.64 -12.00 -3.52
C PRO A 47 -7.71 -12.33 -2.34
N GLU A 48 -8.01 -13.40 -1.60
CA GLU A 48 -7.22 -13.86 -0.45
C GLU A 48 -5.74 -14.03 -0.78
N ARG A 49 -5.44 -14.67 -1.91
CA ARG A 49 -4.07 -14.85 -2.40
C ARG A 49 -3.28 -13.53 -2.50
N THR A 50 -3.91 -12.49 -3.06
CA THR A 50 -3.30 -11.15 -3.16
C THR A 50 -3.06 -10.55 -1.78
N ARG A 51 -4.01 -10.70 -0.85
CA ARG A 51 -3.87 -10.21 0.53
C ARG A 51 -2.69 -10.86 1.24
N GLU A 52 -2.54 -12.17 1.09
CA GLU A 52 -1.42 -12.94 1.65
C GLU A 52 -0.08 -12.53 1.06
N GLN A 53 0.00 -12.37 -0.28
CA GLN A 53 1.23 -11.92 -0.93
C GLN A 53 1.70 -10.57 -0.37
N VAL A 54 0.78 -9.63 -0.17
CA VAL A 54 1.09 -8.30 0.36
C VAL A 54 1.52 -8.35 1.81
N LEU A 55 0.81 -9.10 2.67
CA LEU A 55 1.23 -9.28 4.07
C LEU A 55 2.62 -9.89 4.19
N ASN A 56 2.94 -10.88 3.34
CA ASN A 56 4.24 -11.55 3.36
C ASN A 56 5.37 -10.67 2.81
N ALA A 57 5.10 -9.85 1.79
CA ALA A 57 6.11 -8.99 1.17
C ALA A 57 6.37 -7.69 1.95
N HIS A 58 5.39 -7.23 2.73
CA HIS A 58 5.40 -5.94 3.39
C HIS A 58 5.14 -6.05 4.89
N ASP A 59 5.91 -6.90 5.56
CA ASP A 59 5.93 -6.97 7.02
C ASP A 59 6.25 -5.59 7.61
N GLY A 60 5.63 -5.29 8.75
CA GLY A 60 5.66 -3.98 9.40
C GLY A 60 4.79 -2.91 8.73
N LEU A 61 4.65 -2.89 7.41
CA LEU A 61 3.84 -1.91 6.67
C LEU A 61 2.34 -2.25 6.71
N TYR A 62 2.00 -3.52 6.54
CA TYR A 62 0.62 -4.01 6.61
C TYR A 62 0.40 -4.91 7.83
N LYS A 63 -0.80 -4.84 8.41
CA LYS A 63 -1.29 -5.76 9.43
C LYS A 63 -2.69 -6.26 9.07
N THR A 64 -3.08 -7.40 9.61
CA THR A 64 -4.47 -7.86 9.54
C THR A 64 -5.35 -6.98 10.44
N SER A 65 -6.44 -6.44 9.88
CA SER A 65 -7.45 -5.69 10.63
C SER A 65 -8.28 -6.60 11.55
N GLU A 66 -9.03 -6.01 12.48
CA GLU A 66 -10.00 -6.74 13.31
C GLU A 66 -11.08 -7.46 12.49
N THR A 67 -11.33 -6.97 11.28
CA THR A 67 -12.30 -7.53 10.33
C THR A 67 -11.69 -8.54 9.36
N GLY A 68 -10.38 -8.83 9.47
CA GLY A 68 -9.72 -9.95 8.80
C GLY A 68 -9.07 -9.66 7.45
N TRP A 69 -8.92 -8.39 7.04
CA TRP A 69 -8.21 -8.02 5.80
C TRP A 69 -6.98 -7.15 6.08
N PRO A 70 -5.95 -7.17 5.21
CA PRO A 70 -4.79 -6.31 5.39
C PRO A 70 -5.16 -4.83 5.35
N THR A 71 -4.57 -4.06 6.26
CA THR A 71 -4.65 -2.59 6.33
C THR A 71 -3.29 -2.03 6.74
N LEU A 72 -3.03 -0.75 6.49
CA LEU A 72 -1.77 -0.12 6.90
C LEU A 72 -1.60 -0.21 8.43
N ALA A 73 -0.41 -0.58 8.86
CA ALA A 73 -0.02 -0.58 10.25
C ALA A 73 0.48 0.81 10.64
N ILE A 74 -0.45 1.62 11.15
CA ILE A 74 -0.12 2.93 11.72
C ILE A 74 0.02 2.78 13.23
N CYS A 75 1.19 3.11 13.76
CA CYS A 75 1.52 3.02 15.19
C CYS A 75 2.03 4.38 15.66
N ASN A 76 1.34 5.00 16.62
CA ASN A 76 1.70 6.33 17.14
C ASN A 76 1.86 7.43 16.06
N GLY A 77 1.12 7.30 14.95
CA GLY A 77 1.20 8.24 13.81
C GLY A 77 2.31 7.93 12.80
N GLU A 78 3.07 6.87 13.03
CA GLU A 78 4.17 6.43 12.16
C GLU A 78 3.79 5.19 11.35
N ILE A 79 4.47 5.01 10.22
CA ILE A 79 4.35 3.87 9.31
C ILE A 79 5.76 3.32 9.11
N ASP A 80 5.93 2.01 9.22
CA ASP A 80 7.21 1.35 8.95
C ASP A 80 7.43 1.18 7.44
N LEU A 81 8.42 1.89 6.90
CA LEU A 81 8.79 1.82 5.48
C LEU A 81 9.99 0.91 5.21
N THR A 82 10.45 0.12 6.19
CA THR A 82 11.61 -0.77 6.04
C THR A 82 11.45 -1.73 4.87
N SER A 83 10.29 -2.39 4.75
CA SER A 83 10.02 -3.29 3.63
C SER A 83 9.96 -2.56 2.29
N VAL A 84 9.40 -1.35 2.26
CA VAL A 84 9.32 -0.51 1.05
C VAL A 84 10.72 -0.13 0.55
N ASN A 85 11.57 0.36 1.46
CA ASN A 85 12.89 0.89 1.12
C ASN A 85 13.93 -0.18 0.77
N THR A 86 13.68 -1.44 1.16
CA THR A 86 14.55 -2.57 0.81
C THR A 86 14.19 -3.21 -0.54
N GLN A 87 13.10 -2.76 -1.17
CA GLN A 87 12.57 -3.30 -2.41
C GLN A 87 12.60 -2.23 -3.52
N ALA A 88 12.86 -2.65 -4.76
CA ALA A 88 12.90 -1.72 -5.89
C ALA A 88 11.52 -1.06 -6.07
N PHE A 89 11.45 0.25 -5.80
CA PHE A 89 10.21 1.04 -5.84
C PHE A 89 9.06 0.45 -5.00
N GLY A 90 9.40 -0.23 -3.90
CA GLY A 90 8.43 -0.94 -3.06
C GLY A 90 7.82 -2.18 -3.72
N THR A 91 8.26 -2.58 -4.91
CA THR A 91 7.84 -3.81 -5.57
C THR A 91 8.92 -4.88 -5.37
N GLY A 92 8.76 -5.74 -4.37
CA GLY A 92 9.67 -6.86 -4.10
C GLY A 92 9.13 -8.22 -4.51
N PHE A 93 7.97 -8.27 -5.15
CA PHE A 93 7.31 -9.50 -5.57
C PHE A 93 6.48 -9.29 -6.85
N GLU A 94 6.25 -10.37 -7.57
CA GLU A 94 5.29 -10.41 -8.68
C GLU A 94 3.92 -10.82 -8.15
N LEU A 95 2.90 -10.04 -8.50
CA LEU A 95 1.52 -10.33 -8.09
C LEU A 95 1.03 -11.57 -8.83
N ASP A 96 0.39 -12.49 -8.11
CA ASP A 96 -0.25 -13.63 -8.74
C ASP A 96 -1.50 -13.15 -9.48
N LEU A 97 -1.41 -13.03 -10.79
CA LEU A 97 -2.52 -12.56 -11.62
C LEU A 97 -3.54 -13.65 -11.93
N SER A 98 -3.21 -14.93 -11.69
CA SER A 98 -4.09 -16.05 -12.04
C SER A 98 -5.39 -16.10 -11.23
N VAL A 99 -5.45 -15.37 -10.11
CA VAL A 99 -6.64 -15.24 -9.26
C VAL A 99 -7.64 -14.19 -9.76
N PHE A 100 -7.27 -13.42 -10.78
CA PHE A 100 -8.15 -12.43 -11.40
C PHE A 100 -8.75 -13.00 -12.69
N SER A 101 -10.01 -12.63 -12.96
CA SER A 101 -10.63 -12.94 -14.24
C SER A 101 -10.10 -12.00 -15.31
N GLU A 102 -9.62 -12.55 -16.42
CA GLU A 102 -9.31 -11.76 -17.61
C GLU A 102 -10.59 -11.16 -18.18
N ILE A 103 -10.58 -9.85 -18.42
CA ILE A 103 -11.65 -9.16 -19.13
C ILE A 103 -11.16 -8.93 -20.56
N PRO A 104 -11.81 -9.50 -21.58
CA PRO A 104 -11.43 -9.25 -22.96
C PRO A 104 -11.61 -7.77 -23.30
N LEU A 105 -10.59 -7.17 -23.92
CA LEU A 105 -10.70 -5.83 -24.47
C LEU A 105 -11.64 -5.88 -25.67
N THR A 106 -12.90 -5.51 -25.49
CA THR A 106 -13.78 -5.20 -26.62
C THR A 106 -13.49 -3.78 -27.06
N GLU A 107 -12.85 -3.62 -28.22
CA GLU A 107 -12.83 -2.34 -28.93
C GLU A 107 -14.30 -2.00 -29.28
N GLY A 108 -14.77 -0.86 -28.76
CA GLY A 108 -16.10 -0.31 -29.05
C GLY A 108 -16.12 0.53 -30.30
#